data_AF-A0A2S7QZL2-F1
#
_entry.id   AF-A0A2S7QZL2-F1
#
_cell.length_a   1.000
_cell.length_b   1.000
_cell.length_c   1.000
_cell.angle_alpha   90.00
_cell.angle_beta   90.00
_cell.angle_gamma   90.00
#
_symmetry.space_group_name_H-M   'P 1'
#
loop_
_entity.id
_entity.type
_entity.pdbx_description
1 polymer ?
#
loop_
_entity_poly.entity_id
_entity_poly.type
_entity_poly.pdbx_seq_one_letter_code
_entity_poly.pdbx_strand_id
1 'polypeptide(L)'
;MQAFENRVQSEISAGKIPGSVAVAKSKTGSFTYTKAHGPRSVKDGEISEPLKTNGIFFLASCTKLLTAISALQCVERGQFTLDEDVTRLLPELKDMDILKGFEAESDKPILVKATKTITLRQVVYRPV
;
A
#
# COMPACT_ATOMS: atom_id res chain seq x y z
N MET A 1 7.81 18.02 18.55
CA MET A 1 7.92 16.54 18.62
C MET A 1 7.50 15.97 19.96
N GLN A 2 7.83 16.58 21.11
CA GLN A 2 7.49 16.05 22.44
C GLN A 2 6.01 15.70 22.63
N ALA A 3 5.07 16.57 22.22
CA ALA A 3 3.64 16.31 22.34
C ALA A 3 3.19 15.05 21.57
N PHE A 4 3.78 14.81 20.39
CA PHE A 4 3.50 13.62 19.58
C PHE A 4 4.03 12.36 20.27
N GLU A 5 5.28 12.39 20.74
CA GLU A 5 5.90 11.25 21.44
C GLU A 5 5.15 10.89 22.73
N ASN A 6 4.77 11.89 23.52
CA ASN A 6 3.97 11.69 24.72
C ASN A 6 2.64 11.02 24.39
N ARG A 7 2.00 11.42 23.28
CA ARG A 7 0.74 10.81 22.84
C ARG A 7 0.95 9.34 22.43
N VAL A 8 1.96 9.05 21.62
CA VAL A 8 2.29 7.67 21.21
C VAL A 8 2.55 6.79 22.44
N GLN A 9 3.36 7.28 23.38
CA GLN A 9 3.69 6.55 24.60
C GLN A 9 2.45 6.30 25.48
N SER A 10 1.54 7.28 25.56
CA SER A 10 0.27 7.14 26.28
C SER A 10 -0.63 6.05 25.67
N GLU A 11 -0.78 6.01 24.35
CA GLU A 11 -1.61 4.98 23.69
C GLU A 11 -0.98 3.57 23.78
N ILE A 12 0.35 3.47 23.79
CA ILE A 12 1.06 2.21 24.07
C ILE A 12 0.82 1.76 25.51
N SER A 13 0.96 2.67 26.47
CA SER A 13 0.75 2.37 27.90
C SER A 13 -0.70 1.99 28.20
N ALA A 14 -1.65 2.54 27.44
CA ALA A 14 -3.06 2.18 27.50
C ALA A 14 -3.41 0.88 26.73
N GLY A 15 -2.43 0.21 26.11
CA GLY A 15 -2.62 -1.06 25.40
C GLY A 15 -3.41 -0.95 24.09
N LYS A 16 -3.60 0.25 23.54
CA LYS A 16 -4.40 0.46 22.32
C LYS A 16 -3.62 0.22 21.04
N ILE A 17 -2.30 0.42 21.08
CA ILE A 17 -1.37 0.04 20.02
C ILE A 17 -0.15 -0.64 20.65
N PRO A 18 0.47 -1.62 19.98
CA PRO A 18 1.65 -2.30 20.51
C PRO A 18 2.90 -1.42 20.48
N GLY A 19 3.07 -0.63 19.42
CA GLY A 19 4.26 0.18 19.17
C GLY A 19 4.16 0.97 17.87
N SER A 20 5.13 1.82 17.61
CA SER A 20 5.18 2.66 16.42
C SER A 20 6.61 2.99 16.01
N VAL A 21 6.85 3.10 14.70
CA VAL A 21 8.04 3.74 14.13
C VAL A 21 7.60 4.92 13.29
N ALA A 22 8.18 6.09 13.55
CA ALA A 22 7.93 7.31 12.81
C ALA A 22 9.22 7.87 12.22
N VAL A 23 9.18 8.19 10.94
CA VAL A 23 10.30 8.75 10.18
C VAL A 23 9.84 9.99 9.42
N ALA A 24 10.55 11.10 9.55
CA ALA A 24 10.33 12.32 8.78
C ALA A 24 11.68 12.95 8.43
N LYS A 25 11.83 13.42 7.19
CA LYS A 25 13.07 14.00 6.69
C LYS A 25 12.78 15.14 5.74
N SER A 26 13.53 16.24 5.83
CA SER A 26 13.44 17.33 4.85
C SER A 26 14.25 16.99 3.59
N LYS A 27 13.85 17.56 2.45
CA LYS A 27 14.56 17.40 1.17
C LYS A 27 16.05 17.79 1.26
N THR A 28 16.35 18.86 1.99
CA THR A 28 17.72 19.41 2.16
C THR A 28 18.51 18.74 3.29
N GLY A 29 17.88 17.88 4.09
CA GLY A 29 18.52 17.25 5.25
C GLY A 29 18.63 18.12 6.50
N SER A 30 18.15 19.38 6.45
CA SER A 30 18.09 20.28 7.62
C SER A 30 17.29 19.73 8.81
N PHE A 31 16.43 18.75 8.57
CA PHE A 31 15.61 18.09 9.57
C PHE A 31 15.58 16.59 9.32
N THR A 32 15.84 15.81 10.37
CA THR A 32 15.63 14.37 10.39
C THR A 32 15.03 13.98 11.73
N TYR A 33 13.97 13.18 11.67
CA TYR A 33 13.30 12.59 12.81
C TYR A 33 13.12 11.10 12.55
N THR A 34 13.63 10.26 13.44
CA THR A 34 13.50 8.80 13.35
C THR A 34 13.38 8.26 14.77
N LYS A 35 12.21 7.73 15.14
CA LYS A 35 11.95 7.19 16.48
C LYS A 35 11.13 5.92 16.41
N ALA A 36 11.39 5.02 17.35
CA ALA A 36 10.63 3.79 17.57
C ALA A 36 10.18 3.73 19.03
N HIS A 37 8.94 3.28 19.27
CA HIS A 37 8.34 3.17 20.60
C HIS A 37 7.63 1.80 20.73
N GLY A 38 7.65 1.24 21.94
CA GLY A 38 6.96 0.00 22.27
C GLY A 38 7.75 -1.27 21.99
N PRO A 39 7.25 -2.44 22.45
CA PRO A 39 7.81 -3.74 22.15
C PRO A 39 7.61 -4.15 20.67
N ARG A 40 8.47 -5.05 20.19
CA ARG A 40 8.35 -5.68 18.86
C ARG A 40 7.18 -6.67 18.76
N SER A 41 6.82 -7.32 19.87
CA SER A 41 5.81 -8.36 19.95
C SER A 41 4.95 -8.17 21.20
N VAL A 42 3.69 -8.59 21.12
CA VAL A 42 2.75 -8.66 22.25
C VAL A 42 2.47 -10.10 22.70
N LYS A 43 3.30 -11.06 22.26
CA LYS A 43 3.13 -12.47 22.58
C LYS A 43 3.29 -12.70 24.10
N ASP A 44 2.30 -13.36 24.69
CA ASP A 44 2.27 -13.65 26.13
C ASP A 44 3.44 -14.54 26.57
N GLY A 45 3.97 -14.26 27.76
CA GLY A 45 4.98 -15.08 28.43
C GLY A 45 6.43 -14.87 27.97
N GLU A 46 6.68 -13.98 27.00
CA GLU A 46 8.03 -13.67 26.52
C GLU A 46 8.37 -12.18 26.74
N ILE A 47 9.57 -11.89 27.25
CA ILE A 47 10.11 -10.53 27.23
C ILE A 47 10.35 -10.17 25.76
N SER A 48 9.51 -9.29 25.21
CA SER A 48 9.70 -8.81 23.84
C SER A 48 10.84 -7.80 23.78
N GLU A 49 11.73 -7.98 22.80
CA GLU A 49 12.69 -6.97 22.38
C GLU A 49 12.01 -5.63 22.06
N PRO A 50 12.66 -4.49 22.31
CA PRO A 50 12.16 -3.18 21.87
C PRO A 50 12.00 -3.12 20.35
N LEU A 51 11.00 -2.38 19.88
CA LEU A 51 10.85 -2.07 18.47
C LEU A 51 12.03 -1.20 18.00
N LYS A 52 12.57 -1.51 16.82
CA LYS A 52 13.74 -0.81 16.25
C LYS A 52 13.37 -0.07 14.98
N THR A 53 14.02 1.04 14.72
CA THR A 53 13.83 1.86 13.50
C THR A 53 14.26 1.14 12.23
N ASN A 54 15.11 0.12 12.34
CA ASN A 54 15.51 -0.80 11.27
C ASN A 54 14.83 -2.19 11.39
N GLY A 55 13.70 -2.27 12.09
CA GLY A 55 12.90 -3.48 12.16
C GLY A 55 12.37 -3.91 10.79
N ILE A 56 12.00 -5.19 10.68
CA ILE A 56 11.32 -5.72 9.49
C ILE A 56 9.82 -5.55 9.71
N PHE A 57 9.15 -4.87 8.79
CA PHE A 57 7.72 -4.56 8.86
C PHE A 57 6.99 -5.13 7.66
N PHE A 58 5.74 -5.54 7.87
CA PHE A 58 4.84 -5.86 6.77
C PHE A 58 4.27 -4.56 6.18
N LEU A 59 4.60 -4.27 4.93
CA LEU A 59 4.19 -3.02 4.26
C LEU A 59 2.74 -3.02 3.78
N ALA A 60 2.11 -4.18 3.64
CA ALA A 60 0.77 -4.31 3.07
C ALA A 60 0.60 -3.45 1.80
N SER A 61 -0.38 -2.54 1.78
CA SER A 61 -0.65 -1.69 0.61
C SER A 61 0.43 -0.63 0.32
N CYS A 62 1.37 -0.34 1.23
CA CYS A 62 2.49 0.57 0.92
C CYS A 62 3.37 0.04 -0.23
N THR A 63 3.31 -1.27 -0.51
CA THR A 63 3.96 -1.89 -1.67
C THR A 63 3.49 -1.31 -3.01
N LYS A 64 2.27 -0.76 -3.09
CA LYS A 64 1.75 -0.14 -4.33
C LYS A 64 2.65 0.97 -4.87
N LEU A 65 3.27 1.76 -3.98
CA LEU A 65 4.23 2.80 -4.38
C LEU A 65 5.46 2.18 -5.07
N LEU A 66 6.00 1.10 -4.50
CA LEU A 66 7.15 0.39 -5.06
C LEU A 66 6.79 -0.23 -6.42
N THR A 67 5.62 -0.87 -6.52
CA THR A 67 5.11 -1.43 -7.78
C THR A 67 4.94 -0.36 -8.86
N ALA A 68 4.39 0.81 -8.52
CA ALA A 68 4.23 1.92 -9.45
C ALA A 68 5.60 2.44 -9.95
N ILE A 69 6.58 2.57 -9.07
CA ILE A 69 7.95 2.96 -9.45
C ILE A 69 8.55 1.93 -10.41
N SER A 70 8.44 0.63 -10.12
CA SER A 70 8.94 -0.43 -11.01
C SER A 70 8.28 -0.40 -12.38
N ALA A 71 6.97 -0.19 -12.45
CA ALA A 71 6.25 -0.07 -13.72
C ALA A 71 6.73 1.16 -14.52
N LEU A 72 6.91 2.31 -13.86
CA LEU A 72 7.40 3.53 -14.51
C LEU A 72 8.85 3.39 -15.00
N GLN A 73 9.71 2.66 -14.29
CA GLN A 73 11.06 2.33 -14.77
C GLN A 73 11.04 1.51 -16.07
N CYS A 74 10.07 0.60 -16.24
CA CYS A 74 9.90 -0.13 -17.50
C CYS A 74 9.38 0.77 -18.63
N VAL A 75 8.53 1.75 -18.31
CA VAL A 75 8.07 2.78 -19.26
C VAL A 75 9.25 3.65 -19.73
N GLU A 76 10.10 4.12 -18.81
CA GLU A 76 11.31 4.89 -19.14
C GLU A 76 12.26 4.12 -20.07
N ARG A 77 12.32 2.79 -19.93
CA ARG A 77 13.12 1.90 -20.79
C ARG A 77 12.46 1.54 -22.12
N GLY A 78 11.26 2.06 -22.40
CA GLY A 78 10.52 1.79 -23.64
C GLY A 78 10.01 0.35 -23.78
N GLN A 79 9.89 -0.41 -22.70
CA GLN A 79 9.37 -1.79 -22.74
C GLN A 79 7.86 -1.83 -22.98
N PHE A 80 7.18 -0.80 -22.49
CA PHE A 80 5.75 -0.54 -22.67
C PHE A 80 5.46 0.94 -22.43
N THR A 81 4.27 1.39 -22.80
CA THR A 81 3.81 2.77 -22.56
C THR A 81 2.69 2.81 -21.52
N LEU A 82 2.40 4.00 -20.99
CA LEU A 82 1.30 4.17 -20.04
C LEU A 82 -0.08 4.01 -20.67
N ASP A 83 -0.19 4.25 -21.99
CA ASP A 83 -1.45 4.45 -22.69
C ASP A 83 -1.73 3.37 -23.75
N GLU A 84 -0.84 2.38 -23.91
CA GLU A 84 -1.14 1.21 -24.72
C GLU A 84 -2.11 0.25 -24.01
N ASP A 85 -2.70 -0.65 -24.78
CA ASP A 85 -3.55 -1.74 -24.28
C ASP A 85 -2.74 -2.68 -23.38
N VAL A 86 -3.12 -2.77 -22.11
CA VAL A 86 -2.42 -3.58 -21.11
C VAL A 86 -2.52 -5.08 -21.37
N THR A 87 -3.48 -5.54 -22.17
CA THR A 87 -3.69 -6.97 -22.46
C THR A 87 -2.53 -7.60 -23.22
N ARG A 88 -1.66 -6.78 -23.85
CA ARG A 88 -0.37 -7.23 -24.39
C ARG A 88 0.55 -7.81 -23.29
N LEU A 89 0.47 -7.28 -22.07
CA LEU A 89 1.25 -7.69 -20.91
C LEU A 89 0.46 -8.63 -19.98
N LEU A 90 -0.84 -8.38 -19.84
CA LEU A 90 -1.76 -9.06 -18.92
C LEU A 90 -2.93 -9.66 -19.71
N PRO A 91 -2.71 -10.76 -20.47
CA PRO A 91 -3.73 -11.33 -21.35
C PRO A 91 -4.97 -11.82 -20.60
N GLU A 92 -4.88 -12.09 -19.30
CA GLU A 92 -6.01 -12.45 -18.44
C GLU A 92 -7.03 -11.32 -18.26
N LEU A 93 -6.65 -10.07 -18.51
CA LEU A 93 -7.56 -8.92 -18.47
C LEU A 93 -8.34 -8.75 -19.77
N LYS A 94 -8.01 -9.54 -20.80
CA LYS A 94 -8.70 -9.50 -22.08
C LYS A 94 -10.13 -10.01 -21.93
N ASP A 95 -11.08 -9.29 -22.50
CA ASP A 95 -12.51 -9.64 -22.54
C ASP A 95 -13.16 -9.84 -21.14
N MET A 96 -12.53 -9.33 -20.08
CA MET A 96 -13.03 -9.41 -18.72
C MET A 96 -14.35 -8.63 -18.59
N ASP A 97 -15.37 -9.30 -18.07
CA ASP A 97 -16.68 -8.69 -17.86
C ASP A 97 -16.69 -7.78 -16.63
N ILE A 98 -17.52 -6.73 -16.71
CA ILE A 98 -17.76 -5.79 -15.61
C ILE A 98 -18.96 -6.29 -14.82
N LEU A 99 -18.76 -6.58 -13.54
CA LEU A 99 -19.83 -6.88 -12.59
C LEU A 99 -20.65 -5.60 -12.30
N LYS A 100 -21.95 -5.64 -12.60
CA LYS A 100 -22.88 -4.52 -12.36
C LYS A 100 -23.75 -4.71 -11.11
N GLY A 101 -23.87 -5.93 -10.63
CA GLY A 101 -24.68 -6.26 -9.46
C GLY A 101 -25.04 -7.74 -9.45
N PHE A 102 -26.04 -8.08 -8.65
CA PHE A 102 -26.57 -9.43 -8.51
C PHE A 102 -28.09 -9.40 -8.68
N GLU A 103 -28.65 -10.42 -9.31
CA GLU A 103 -30.10 -10.60 -9.42
C GLU A 103 -30.72 -10.79 -8.03
N ALA A 104 -31.82 -10.09 -7.74
CA ALA A 104 -32.42 -10.07 -6.40
C ALA A 104 -32.93 -11.44 -5.92
N GLU A 105 -33.38 -12.31 -6.83
CA GLU A 105 -33.99 -13.59 -6.49
C GLU A 105 -33.01 -14.77 -6.53
N SER A 106 -32.02 -14.71 -7.42
CA SER A 106 -31.14 -15.85 -7.72
C SER A 106 -29.70 -15.66 -7.23
N ASP A 107 -29.35 -14.47 -6.74
CA ASP A 107 -28.00 -14.05 -6.37
C ASP A 107 -26.96 -14.28 -7.49
N LYS A 108 -27.42 -14.35 -8.75
CA LYS A 108 -26.56 -14.51 -9.92
C LYS A 108 -25.93 -13.17 -10.31
N PRO A 109 -24.64 -13.17 -10.73
CA PRO A 109 -23.97 -11.94 -11.14
C PRO A 109 -24.51 -11.40 -12.46
N ILE A 110 -24.79 -10.11 -12.50
CA ILE A 110 -25.14 -9.36 -13.71
C ILE A 110 -23.84 -8.82 -14.32
N LEU A 111 -23.43 -9.39 -15.45
CA LEU A 111 -22.18 -9.09 -16.14
C LEU A 111 -22.43 -8.28 -17.42
N VAL A 112 -21.60 -7.27 -17.68
CA VAL A 112 -21.62 -6.52 -18.95
C VAL A 112 -20.22 -6.47 -19.56
N LYS A 113 -20.16 -6.50 -20.90
CA LYS A 113 -18.88 -6.44 -21.62
C LYS A 113 -18.21 -5.09 -21.43
N ALA A 114 -16.89 -5.10 -21.23
CA ALA A 114 -16.10 -3.87 -21.25
C ALA A 114 -16.09 -3.26 -22.66
N THR A 115 -16.27 -1.94 -22.75
CA THR A 115 -16.29 -1.20 -24.03
C THR A 115 -15.00 -0.43 -24.31
N LYS A 116 -14.09 -0.38 -23.34
CA LYS A 116 -12.81 0.32 -23.41
C LYS A 116 -11.70 -0.63 -22.99
N THR A 117 -10.52 -0.48 -23.60
CA THR A 117 -9.32 -1.18 -23.18
C THR A 117 -8.83 -0.62 -21.84
N ILE A 118 -8.21 -1.49 -21.05
CA ILE A 118 -7.54 -1.11 -19.81
C ILE A 118 -6.12 -0.68 -20.18
N THR A 119 -5.67 0.46 -19.68
CA THR A 119 -4.28 0.92 -19.89
C THR A 119 -3.46 0.75 -18.62
N LEU A 120 -2.13 0.68 -18.76
CA LEU A 120 -1.24 0.61 -17.60
C LEU A 120 -1.45 1.80 -16.66
N ARG A 121 -1.69 3.00 -17.21
CA ARG A 121 -2.00 4.21 -16.43
C ARG A 121 -3.14 3.96 -15.46
N GLN A 122 -4.22 3.32 -15.88
CA GLN A 122 -5.39 3.04 -15.04
C GLN A 122 -5.11 2.00 -13.95
N VAL A 123 -4.19 1.06 -14.21
CA VAL A 123 -3.78 0.03 -13.26
C VAL A 123 -2.91 0.60 -12.14
N VAL A 124 -1.94 1.45 -12.48
CA VAL A 124 -0.97 2.01 -11.51
C VAL A 124 -1.45 3.31 -10.87
N TYR A 125 -2.38 4.01 -11.52
CA TYR A 125 -2.89 5.30 -11.09
C TYR A 125 -4.39 5.41 -11.35
N ARG A 126 -5.16 5.58 -10.27
CA ARG A 126 -6.58 5.92 -10.37
C ARG A 126 -6.73 7.41 -10.07
N PRO A 127 -6.97 8.28 -11.07
CA PRO A 127 -7.39 9.65 -10.79
C PRO A 127 -8.71 9.59 -10.02
N VAL A 128 -8.79 10.33 -8.91
CA VAL A 128 -10.01 10.53 -8.13
C VAL A 128 -10.79 11.69 -8.72
#